data_AF-A0AA88E9Z5-F1
#
_entry.id   AF-A0AA88E9Z5-F1
#
_cell.length_a   1.000
_cell.length_b   1.000
_cell.length_c   1.000
_cell.angle_alpha   90.00
_cell.angle_beta   90.00
_cell.angle_gamma   90.00
#
_symmetry.space_group_name_H-M   'P 1'
#
loop_
_entity.id
_entity.type
_entity.pdbx_description
1 polymer ?
#
loop_
_entity_poly.entity_id
_entity_poly.type
_entity_poly.pdbx_seq_one_letter_code
_entity_poly.pdbx_strand_id
1 'polypeptide(L)'
;MVAFKSREDLRKQRELEEARKAGLVPAEIDEGGKEINPHIPQYMYIKPLFDISGSERHSLKHRRKRKSGPDNTNSWYDRGAKCNT
;
A
#
# COMPACT_ATOMS: atom_id res chain seq x y z
N MET A 1 9.00 -18.96 -15.62
CA MET A 1 9.73 -18.19 -16.65
C MET A 1 9.23 -16.76 -16.59
N VAL A 2 10.08 -15.81 -16.17
CA VAL A 2 9.70 -14.38 -16.19
C VAL A 2 9.76 -13.94 -17.65
N ALA A 3 8.61 -13.71 -18.27
CA ALA A 3 8.53 -13.17 -19.62
C ALA A 3 9.08 -11.74 -19.61
N PHE A 4 10.07 -11.46 -20.46
CA PHE A 4 10.57 -10.11 -20.65
C PHE A 4 9.44 -9.26 -21.24
N LYS A 5 9.02 -8.21 -20.55
CA LYS A 5 7.97 -7.30 -21.07
C LYS A 5 8.46 -6.70 -22.39
N SER A 6 7.64 -6.80 -23.44
CA SER A 6 7.99 -6.22 -24.74
C SER A 6 7.98 -4.69 -24.63
N ARG A 7 8.76 -4.02 -25.47
CA ARG A 7 8.75 -2.55 -25.58
C ARG A 7 7.36 -2.01 -25.92
N GLU A 8 6.56 -2.79 -26.62
CA GLU A 8 5.17 -2.47 -26.91
C GLU A 8 4.28 -2.49 -25.67
N ASP A 9 4.45 -3.49 -24.79
CA ASP A 9 3.70 -3.56 -23.53
C ASP A 9 4.01 -2.35 -22.65
N LEU A 10 5.28 -1.93 -22.64
CA LEU A 10 5.74 -0.77 -21.89
C LEU A 10 5.14 0.54 -22.40
N ARG A 11 4.93 0.66 -23.73
CA ARG A 11 4.22 1.80 -24.33
C ARG A 11 2.74 1.80 -23.94
N LYS A 12 2.07 0.65 -24.09
CA LYS A 12 0.65 0.50 -23.71
C LYS A 12 0.42 0.81 -22.24
N GLN A 13 1.32 0.37 -21.34
CA GLN A 13 1.23 0.70 -19.91
C GLN A 13 1.30 2.20 -19.65
N ARG A 14 2.19 2.93 -20.34
CA ARG A 14 2.30 4.39 -20.21
C ARG A 14 1.05 5.11 -20.72
N GLU A 15 0.55 4.72 -21.89
CA GLU A 15 -0.68 5.29 -22.47
C GLU A 15 -1.90 5.06 -21.57
N LEU A 16 -2.01 3.88 -20.97
CA LEU A 16 -3.06 3.57 -19.99
C LEU A 16 -2.95 4.45 -18.74
N GLU A 17 -1.74 4.68 -18.23
CA GLU A 17 -1.53 5.58 -17.08
C GLU A 17 -1.83 7.05 -17.40
N GLU A 18 -1.48 7.52 -18.59
CA GLU A 18 -1.81 8.86 -19.05
C GLU A 18 -3.33 9.05 -19.19
N ALA A 19 -4.03 8.06 -19.77
CA ALA A 19 -5.48 8.09 -19.88
C ALA A 19 -6.18 8.06 -18.51
N ARG A 20 -5.64 7.32 -17.54
CA ARG A 20 -6.12 7.33 -16.14
C ARG A 20 -5.88 8.68 -15.48
N LYS A 21 -4.69 9.27 -15.67
CA LYS A 21 -4.35 10.60 -15.16
C LYS A 21 -5.23 11.70 -15.76
N ALA A 22 -5.66 11.52 -17.00
CA ALA A 22 -6.61 12.40 -17.69
C ALA A 22 -8.08 12.14 -17.33
N GLY A 23 -8.39 11.09 -16.55
CA GLY A 23 -9.77 10.72 -16.19
C GLY A 23 -10.60 10.11 -17.33
N LEU A 24 -9.95 9.69 -18.43
CA LEU A 24 -10.60 9.02 -19.57
C LEU A 24 -10.89 7.54 -19.29
N VAL A 25 -10.11 6.93 -18.41
CA VAL A 25 -10.17 5.50 -18.06
C VAL A 25 -10.33 5.38 -16.55
N PRO A 26 -11.11 4.40 -16.04
CA PRO A 26 -11.27 4.18 -14.61
C PRO A 26 -9.93 3.92 -13.90
N ALA A 27 -9.88 4.33 -12.64
CA ALA A 27 -8.73 4.14 -11.78
C ALA A 27 -8.42 2.64 -11.58
N GLU A 28 -7.16 2.36 -11.25
CA GLU A 28 -6.76 1.01 -10.91
C GLU A 28 -7.30 0.62 -9.53
N ILE A 29 -7.76 -0.62 -9.38
CA ILE A 29 -8.23 -1.15 -8.11
C ILE A 29 -7.09 -1.91 -7.42
N ASP A 30 -6.81 -1.58 -6.17
CA ASP A 30 -5.80 -2.23 -5.34
C ASP A 30 -6.25 -3.63 -4.87
N GLU A 31 -5.34 -4.38 -4.26
CA GLU A 31 -5.62 -5.70 -3.66
C GLU A 31 -6.80 -5.73 -2.68
N GLY A 32 -7.05 -4.62 -1.99
CA GLY A 32 -8.12 -4.47 -1.00
C GLY A 32 -9.42 -3.92 -1.59
N GLY A 33 -9.55 -3.85 -2.92
CA GLY A 33 -10.74 -3.34 -3.59
C GLY A 33 -10.86 -1.82 -3.58
N LYS A 34 -9.76 -1.09 -3.31
CA LYS A 34 -9.77 0.39 -3.27
C LYS A 34 -9.18 0.97 -4.53
N GLU A 35 -9.83 1.99 -5.06
CA GLU A 35 -9.29 2.76 -6.19
C GLU A 35 -8.00 3.48 -5.80
N ILE A 36 -6.97 3.32 -6.62
CA ILE A 36 -5.69 4.02 -6.50
C ILE A 36 -5.79 5.30 -7.33
N ASN A 37 -5.62 6.44 -6.68
CA ASN A 37 -5.63 7.73 -7.36
C ASN A 37 -4.52 7.78 -8.44
N PRO A 38 -4.85 8.03 -9.71
CA PRO A 38 -3.90 8.09 -10.84
C PRO A 38 -2.78 9.14 -10.71
N HIS A 39 -2.92 10.11 -9.80
CA HIS A 39 -1.89 11.12 -9.55
C HIS A 39 -0.84 10.68 -8.52
N ILE A 40 -1.02 9.54 -7.85
CA ILE A 40 -0.01 8.99 -6.94
C ILE A 40 1.15 8.46 -7.80
N PRO A 41 2.41 8.85 -7.53
CA PRO A 41 3.56 8.30 -8.25
C PRO A 41 3.63 6.77 -8.15
N GLN A 42 4.04 6.09 -9.22
CA GLN A 42 4.13 4.63 -9.31
C GLN A 42 4.78 3.96 -8.08
N TYR A 43 5.95 4.46 -7.66
CA TYR A 43 6.72 3.89 -6.55
C TYR A 43 6.01 3.94 -5.18
N MET A 44 4.94 4.73 -5.04
CA MET A 44 4.18 4.88 -3.80
C MET A 44 3.07 3.83 -3.63
N TYR A 45 2.68 3.13 -4.70
CA TYR A 45 1.69 2.05 -4.66
C TYR A 45 2.25 0.72 -5.16
N ILE A 46 3.35 0.74 -5.92
CA ILE A 46 4.13 -0.45 -6.21
C ILE A 46 4.75 -0.96 -4.90
N LYS A 47 4.61 -2.25 -4.68
CA LYS A 47 5.20 -2.93 -3.52
C LYS A 47 6.73 -2.92 -3.64
N PRO A 48 7.46 -2.57 -2.56
CA PRO A 48 8.91 -2.64 -2.57
C PRO A 48 9.39 -4.10 -2.61
N LEU A 49 10.58 -4.34 -3.18
CA LEU A 49 11.15 -5.68 -3.39
C LEU A 49 11.28 -6.52 -2.10
N PHE A 50 11.45 -5.85 -0.95
CA PHE A 50 11.59 -6.50 0.36
C PHE A 50 10.26 -6.90 1.01
N ASP A 51 9.12 -6.53 0.43
CA ASP A 51 7.81 -6.95 0.94
C ASP A 51 7.54 -8.40 0.49
N ILE A 52 7.70 -9.34 1.42
CA ILE A 52 7.63 -10.80 1.17
C ILE A 52 6.17 -11.27 0.96
N SER A 53 5.18 -10.38 1.08
CA SER A 53 3.80 -10.71 0.72
C SER A 53 3.77 -11.04 -0.78
N GLY A 54 3.62 -12.32 -1.15
CA GLY A 54 3.68 -12.84 -2.54
C GLY A 54 2.56 -12.38 -3.48
N SER A 55 2.00 -11.20 -3.25
CA SER A 55 1.02 -10.56 -4.12
C SER A 55 1.73 -9.58 -5.05
N GLU A 56 1.52 -9.77 -6.35
CA GLU A 56 2.11 -8.96 -7.42
C GLU A 56 1.27 -7.70 -7.73
N ARG A 57 0.16 -7.51 -7.01
CA ARG A 57 -0.79 -6.41 -7.25
C ARG A 57 -0.35 -5.11 -6.57
N HIS A 58 -0.67 -4.00 -7.23
CA HIS A 58 -0.49 -2.66 -6.67
C HIS A 58 -1.31 -2.48 -5.39
N SER A 59 -0.71 -1.89 -4.36
CA SER A 59 -1.29 -1.85 -3.02
C SER A 59 -0.74 -0.70 -2.19
N LEU A 60 -1.65 0.08 -1.61
CA LEU A 60 -1.32 1.21 -0.72
C LEU A 60 -1.15 0.80 0.75
N LYS A 61 -1.24 -0.51 1.04
CA LYS A 61 -1.17 -1.05 2.41
C LYS A 61 0.14 -0.72 3.11
N HIS A 62 1.26 -0.76 2.39
CA HIS A 62 2.59 -0.53 2.96
C HIS A 62 2.78 0.91 3.48
N ARG A 63 2.03 1.88 2.93
CA ARG A 63 2.04 3.28 3.38
C ARG A 63 1.11 3.54 4.56
N ARG A 64 0.17 2.63 4.87
CA ARG A 64 -0.74 2.82 6.03
C ARG A 64 0.05 2.72 7.32
N LYS A 65 -0.31 3.56 8.30
CA LYS A 65 0.19 3.44 9.67
C LYS A 65 -0.07 2.02 10.15
N ARG A 66 0.99 1.30 10.54
CA ARG A 66 0.84 0.00 11.19
C ARG A 66 0.02 0.20 12.45
N LYS A 67 -0.94 -0.69 12.71
CA LYS A 67 -1.66 -0.68 13.97
C LYS A 67 -0.63 -0.94 15.07
N SER A 68 -0.35 0.08 15.89
CA SER A 68 0.36 -0.11 17.15
C SER A 68 -0.52 -0.93 18.08
N GLY A 69 0.09 -1.51 19.13
CA GLY A 69 -0.65 -2.18 20.21
C GLY A 69 -1.72 -1.27 20.82
N PRO A 70 -2.53 -1.81 21.76
CA PRO A 70 -3.66 -1.07 22.32
C PRO A 70 -3.25 0.32 22.80
N ASP A 71 -4.07 1.33 22.46
CA ASP A 71 -3.89 2.69 22.93
C ASP A 71 -4.18 2.71 24.43
N ASN A 72 -3.12 2.54 25.24
CA ASN A 72 -3.18 2.44 26.69
C ASN A 72 -3.38 3.82 27.35
N THR A 73 -4.20 4.69 26.76
CA THR A 73 -4.39 6.08 27.23
C THR A 73 -4.93 6.15 28.67
N ASN A 74 -5.63 5.10 29.13
CA ASN A 74 -6.15 4.97 30.49
C ASN A 74 -5.31 4.06 31.39
N SER A 75 -4.16 3.56 30.92
CA SER A 75 -3.26 2.77 31.76
C SER A 75 -2.50 3.72 32.69
N TRP A 76 -2.82 3.66 33.97
CA TRP A 76 -2.10 4.35 35.02
C TRP A 76 -1.51 3.30 35.96
N TYR A 77 -0.35 3.57 36.56
CA TYR A 77 0.23 2.67 37.56
C TYR A 77 -0.60 2.72 38.86
N ASP A 78 -0.72 1.60 39.57
CA ASP A 78 -1.45 1.55 40.84
C ASP A 78 -0.75 2.38 41.92
N ARG A 79 -1.30 3.57 42.22
CA ARG A 79 -0.81 4.41 43.31
C ARG A 79 -1.12 3.74 44.64
N GLY A 80 -0.11 3.47 45.45
CA GLY A 80 -0.27 2.80 46.75
C GLY A 80 -0.26 1.28 46.69
N ALA A 81 0.19 0.69 45.57
CA ALA A 81 0.46 -0.75 45.50
C ALA A 81 1.46 -1.14 46.60
N LYS A 82 1.03 -2.00 47.53
CA LYS A 82 1.91 -2.55 48.56
C LYS A 82 2.81 -3.56 47.88
N CYS A 83 4.13 -3.41 48.05
CA CYS A 83 5.07 -4.45 47.66
C CYS A 83 4.79 -5.68 48.55
N ASN A 84 4.33 -6.77 47.94
CA ASN A 84 4.21 -8.04 48.66
C ASN A 84 5.62 -8.61 48.80
N THR A 85 6.25 -8.31 49.95
CA THR A 85 7.43 -9.01 50.47
C THR A 85 6.96 -10.07 51.45
#